data_AF-A0A148N5X9-F1
#
_entry.id   AF-A0A148N5X9-F1
#
_cell.length_a   1.000
_cell.length_b   1.000
_cell.length_c   1.000
_cell.angle_alpha   90.00
_cell.angle_beta   90.00
_cell.angle_gamma   90.00
#
_symmetry.space_group_name_H-M   'P 1'
#
loop_
_entity.id
_entity.type
_entity.pdbx_description
1 polymer ?
#
loop_
_entity_poly.entity_id
_entity_poly.type
_entity_poly.pdbx_seq_one_letter_code
_entity_poly.pdbx_strand_id
1 'polypeptide(L)'
;MKSSPVPANSQAKVNLMGLDRRALENFFTGLGEKPFRARQVLKWIHDRGVVDFGAMTDLSKALRERLSQLAEIPVLNEVRSQQSTDGTRKWLLELTDGNRIETVFIPEARRGTLCVSSQVGCALNCAFCATARQGFSRNLTAGEIVAQVWHARQMLGEGHISNVVLMGMGEPLLNFDAVVSALDLMMDDLAYGFAKRRVTVSTAGLVPAILRLGQESDASLAVSLHATTDSLRDELVPINRKYPLTQLMEACYEFIHLERQKGRKITWEYVMLDGINDSPEDARRLVKLLSKMPSKINLIPFNRFEGAPYRCTPPERIARFQAILQAAGFLTTVRKTRGEDIDAACGQLVGKVQAKSRPRREFKLEAEVL
;
A
#
# COMPACT_ATOMS: atom_id res chain seq x y z
N MET A 1 -45.67 38.40 -0.86
CA MET A 1 -45.42 37.06 -0.25
C MET A 1 -44.87 36.12 -1.30
N LYS A 2 -43.62 35.69 -1.10
CA LYS A 2 -43.00 34.39 -1.47
C LYS A 2 -41.50 34.65 -1.57
N SER A 3 -40.86 34.64 -0.41
CA SER A 3 -39.41 34.56 -0.25
C SER A 3 -38.93 33.21 -0.78
N SER A 4 -38.11 33.24 -1.82
CA SER A 4 -37.38 32.08 -2.32
C SER A 4 -36.44 31.54 -1.24
N PRO A 5 -36.36 30.21 -1.03
CA PRO A 5 -35.42 29.64 -0.09
C PRO A 5 -34.00 29.79 -0.64
N VAL A 6 -33.14 30.37 0.20
CA VAL A 6 -31.68 30.41 0.02
C VAL A 6 -31.18 28.96 -0.03
N PRO A 7 -30.35 28.56 -1.01
CA PRO A 7 -29.77 27.23 -1.00
C PRO A 7 -28.87 27.08 0.23
N ALA A 8 -29.16 26.07 1.06
CA ALA A 8 -28.33 25.69 2.18
C ALA A 8 -26.94 25.32 1.65
N ASN A 9 -25.95 26.14 1.97
CA ASN A 9 -24.56 25.90 1.63
C ASN A 9 -24.08 24.70 2.48
N SER A 10 -24.22 23.47 1.97
CA SER A 10 -23.75 22.28 2.65
C SER A 10 -22.22 22.22 2.56
N GLN A 11 -21.54 22.79 3.55
CA GLN A 11 -20.12 22.53 3.74
C GLN A 11 -19.91 21.01 3.84
N ALA A 12 -19.06 20.45 2.98
CA ALA A 12 -18.73 19.03 3.03
C ALA A 12 -18.13 18.71 4.40
N LYS A 13 -18.61 17.62 5.02
CA LYS A 13 -18.11 17.16 6.32
C LYS A 13 -16.63 16.75 6.20
N VAL A 14 -15.88 17.00 7.26
CA VAL A 14 -14.48 16.57 7.35
C VAL A 14 -14.41 15.09 7.67
N ASN A 15 -13.75 14.31 6.83
CA ASN A 15 -13.48 12.90 7.07
C ASN A 15 -12.36 12.73 8.11
N LEU A 16 -12.69 12.22 9.30
CA LEU A 16 -11.72 12.03 10.38
C LEU A 16 -10.97 10.68 10.31
N MET A 17 -11.43 9.72 9.50
CA MET A 17 -10.80 8.39 9.38
C MET A 17 -9.35 8.47 8.88
N GLY A 18 -9.04 9.49 8.07
CA GLY A 18 -7.73 9.65 7.44
C GLY A 18 -6.87 10.77 8.03
N LEU A 19 -7.30 11.43 9.10
CA LEU A 19 -6.50 12.51 9.70
C LEU A 19 -5.50 11.90 10.68
N ASP A 20 -4.21 12.01 10.37
CA ASP A 20 -3.16 11.72 11.34
C ASP A 20 -3.28 12.57 12.62
N ARG A 21 -2.56 12.17 13.68
CA ARG A 21 -2.64 12.80 14.99
C ARG A 21 -2.49 14.33 14.92
N ARG A 22 -1.53 14.82 14.13
CA ARG A 22 -1.24 16.26 14.01
C ARG A 22 -2.39 16.96 13.28
N ALA A 23 -2.87 16.39 12.19
CA ALA A 23 -4.01 16.93 11.45
C ALA A 23 -5.30 16.97 12.30
N LEU A 24 -5.53 15.93 13.11
CA LEU A 24 -6.66 15.86 14.01
C LEU A 24 -6.54 16.87 15.17
N GLU A 25 -5.35 17.06 15.73
CA GLU A 25 -5.08 18.11 16.74
C GLU A 25 -5.35 19.51 16.17
N ASN A 26 -4.94 19.77 14.93
CA ASN A 26 -5.23 21.02 14.23
C ASN A 26 -6.73 21.21 13.99
N PHE A 27 -7.44 20.15 13.60
CA PHE A 27 -8.89 20.18 13.44
C PHE A 27 -9.60 20.58 14.74
N PHE A 28 -9.26 19.96 15.88
CA PHE A 28 -9.85 20.33 17.17
C PHE A 28 -9.48 21.75 17.62
N THR A 29 -8.23 22.16 17.39
CA THR A 29 -7.80 23.53 17.70
C THR A 29 -8.58 24.57 16.89
N GLY A 30 -8.84 24.29 15.60
CA GLY A 30 -9.68 25.13 14.74
C GLY A 30 -11.15 25.22 15.19
N LEU A 31 -11.63 24.24 15.97
CA LEU A 31 -12.95 24.28 16.61
C LEU A 31 -12.96 25.03 17.94
N GLY A 32 -11.81 25.49 18.45
CA GLY A 32 -11.66 26.07 19.78
C GLY A 32 -11.60 25.03 20.90
N GLU A 33 -11.40 23.75 20.56
CA GLU A 33 -11.26 22.65 21.51
C GLU A 33 -9.79 22.43 21.89
N LYS A 34 -9.56 21.80 23.04
CA LYS A 34 -8.20 21.47 23.51
C LYS A 34 -7.60 20.32 22.67
N PRO A 35 -6.29 20.33 22.35
CA PRO A 35 -5.66 19.30 21.51
C PRO A 35 -5.84 17.86 21.99
N PHE A 36 -5.97 17.63 23.30
CA PHE A 36 -6.17 16.28 23.84
C PHE A 36 -7.47 15.61 23.35
N ARG A 37 -8.47 16.38 22.86
CA ARG A 37 -9.68 15.83 22.24
C ARG A 37 -9.37 14.97 21.02
N ALA A 38 -8.32 15.31 20.26
CA ALA A 38 -7.84 14.49 19.16
C ALA A 38 -7.45 13.09 19.65
N ARG A 39 -6.74 12.98 20.78
CA ARG A 39 -6.32 11.69 21.35
C ARG A 39 -7.51 10.80 21.73
N GLN A 40 -8.59 11.39 22.24
CA GLN A 40 -9.80 10.65 22.57
C GLN A 40 -10.47 10.10 21.31
N VAL A 41 -10.70 10.97 20.32
CA VAL A 41 -11.36 10.58 19.07
C VAL A 41 -10.54 9.57 18.28
N LEU A 42 -9.22 9.74 18.22
CA LEU A 42 -8.32 8.82 17.52
C LEU A 42 -8.37 7.40 18.13
N LYS A 43 -8.40 7.29 19.47
CA LYS A 43 -8.64 6.01 20.16
C LYS A 43 -10.02 5.43 19.88
N TRP A 44 -11.07 6.25 19.89
CA TRP A 44 -12.41 5.75 19.58
C TRP A 44 -12.50 5.16 18.18
N ILE A 45 -11.95 5.85 17.18
CA ILE A 45 -12.01 5.41 15.78
C ILE A 45 -11.16 4.16 15.55
N HIS A 46 -9.86 4.21 15.89
CA HIS A 46 -8.89 3.24 15.40
C HIS A 46 -8.55 2.13 16.39
N ASP A 47 -8.53 2.43 17.69
CA ASP A 47 -8.32 1.42 18.72
C ASP A 47 -9.63 0.68 18.99
N ARG A 48 -10.70 1.40 19.31
CA ARG A 48 -12.00 0.79 19.68
C ARG A 48 -12.90 0.44 18.51
N GLY A 49 -12.61 0.93 17.31
CA GLY A 49 -13.41 0.64 16.13
C GLY A 49 -14.79 1.33 16.11
N VAL A 50 -14.95 2.46 16.79
CA VAL A 50 -16.23 3.17 16.91
C VAL A 50 -16.30 4.34 15.94
N VAL A 51 -17.32 4.34 15.09
CA VAL A 51 -17.55 5.38 14.07
C VAL A 51 -18.75 6.29 14.37
N ASP A 52 -19.48 6.00 15.45
CA ASP A 52 -20.55 6.85 15.95
C ASP A 52 -20.03 7.82 17.02
N PHE A 53 -20.11 9.13 16.75
CA PHE A 53 -19.77 10.16 17.73
C PHE A 53 -20.63 10.07 19.00
N GLY A 54 -21.89 9.62 18.88
CA GLY A 54 -22.80 9.45 20.00
C GLY A 54 -22.26 8.49 21.07
N ALA A 55 -21.54 7.46 20.66
CA ALA A 55 -20.95 6.45 21.54
C ALA A 55 -19.67 6.93 22.27
N MET A 56 -19.10 8.09 21.92
CA MET A 56 -17.87 8.59 22.52
C MET A 56 -18.11 9.26 23.88
N THR A 57 -18.31 8.45 24.93
CA THR A 57 -18.80 8.87 26.25
C THR A 57 -17.90 9.82 27.03
N ASP A 58 -16.63 9.93 26.67
CA ASP A 58 -15.66 10.84 27.28
C ASP A 58 -15.58 12.21 26.56
N LEU A 59 -16.46 12.43 25.58
CA LEU A 59 -16.74 13.72 24.95
C LEU A 59 -18.03 14.32 25.51
N SER A 60 -18.05 15.65 25.67
CA SER A 60 -19.27 16.35 26.08
C SER A 60 -20.38 16.14 25.04
N LYS A 61 -21.65 16.19 25.48
CA LYS A 61 -22.80 16.07 24.57
C LYS A 61 -22.74 17.11 23.45
N ALA A 62 -22.43 18.36 23.80
CA ALA A 62 -22.28 19.45 22.85
C ALA A 62 -21.19 19.19 21.79
N LEU A 63 -20.05 18.59 22.19
CA LEU A 63 -18.98 18.27 21.24
C LEU A 63 -19.39 17.13 20.30
N ARG A 64 -20.08 16.09 20.80
CA ARG A 64 -20.59 14.98 19.96
C ARG A 64 -21.58 15.48 18.91
N GLU A 65 -22.50 16.36 19.30
CA GLU A 65 -23.47 16.99 18.39
C GLU A 65 -22.77 17.85 17.33
N ARG A 66 -21.78 18.66 17.74
CA ARG A 66 -20.99 19.50 16.82
C ARG A 66 -20.18 18.66 15.83
N LEU A 67 -19.54 17.58 16.27
CA LEU A 67 -18.81 16.66 15.38
C LEU A 67 -19.76 16.00 14.38
N SER A 68 -20.97 15.61 14.81
CA SER A 68 -21.97 15.01 13.92
C SER A 68 -22.45 15.96 12.80
N GLN A 69 -22.29 17.27 12.98
CA GLN A 69 -22.60 18.29 11.97
C GLN A 69 -21.41 18.57 11.05
N LEU A 70 -20.20 18.63 11.59
CA LEU A 70 -19.01 19.10 10.89
C LEU A 70 -18.13 18.00 10.29
N ALA A 71 -18.26 16.77 10.78
CA ALA A 71 -17.35 15.69 10.51
C ALA A 71 -18.06 14.35 10.28
N GLU A 72 -17.33 13.41 9.71
CA GLU A 72 -17.78 12.04 9.46
C GLU A 72 -16.62 11.05 9.57
N ILE A 73 -16.97 9.78 9.77
CA ILE A 73 -16.03 8.66 9.86
C ILE A 73 -16.54 7.58 8.89
N PRO A 74 -16.36 7.76 7.57
CA PRO A 74 -16.88 6.84 6.58
C PRO A 74 -16.16 5.50 6.68
N VAL A 75 -16.93 4.42 6.57
CA VAL A 75 -16.45 3.05 6.50
C VAL A 75 -16.64 2.51 5.09
N LEU A 76 -15.82 1.54 4.71
CA LEU A 76 -15.93 0.89 3.40
C LEU A 76 -17.07 -0.14 3.42
N ASN A 77 -17.86 -0.15 2.34
CA ASN A 77 -18.91 -1.14 2.17
C ASN A 77 -18.32 -2.44 1.61
N GLU A 78 -18.51 -3.56 2.31
CA GLU A 78 -18.10 -4.87 1.82
C GLU A 78 -19.11 -5.38 0.80
N VAL A 79 -18.66 -5.54 -0.45
CA VAL A 79 -19.48 -6.12 -1.53
C VAL A 79 -19.38 -7.63 -1.53
N ARG A 80 -18.19 -8.15 -1.21
CA ARG A 80 -17.90 -9.58 -1.25
C ARG A 80 -16.71 -9.91 -0.34
N SER A 81 -16.82 -11.03 0.37
CA SER A 81 -15.69 -11.69 1.02
C SER A 81 -15.46 -13.07 0.42
N GLN A 82 -14.19 -13.45 0.32
CA GLN A 82 -13.74 -14.77 -0.11
C GLN A 82 -12.69 -15.28 0.87
N GLN A 83 -12.75 -16.57 1.19
CA GLN A 83 -11.77 -17.24 2.03
C GLN A 83 -11.15 -18.40 1.25
N SER A 84 -9.81 -18.39 1.19
CA SER A 84 -9.00 -19.46 0.62
C SER A 84 -8.92 -20.65 1.57
N THR A 85 -8.69 -21.83 1.00
CA THR A 85 -8.34 -23.05 1.74
C THR A 85 -7.09 -22.88 2.63
N ASP A 86 -6.18 -21.96 2.29
CA ASP A 86 -4.98 -21.67 3.09
C ASP A 86 -5.21 -20.63 4.21
N GLY A 87 -6.46 -20.22 4.43
CA GLY A 87 -6.88 -19.23 5.42
C GLY A 87 -6.81 -17.77 4.95
N THR A 88 -6.23 -17.48 3.78
CA THR A 88 -6.20 -16.13 3.19
C THR A 88 -7.62 -15.61 3.00
N ARG A 89 -7.88 -14.37 3.38
CA ARG A 89 -9.17 -13.71 3.17
C ARG A 89 -8.99 -12.53 2.22
N LYS A 90 -9.89 -12.41 1.24
CA LYS A 90 -9.95 -11.27 0.33
C LYS A 90 -11.30 -10.58 0.48
N TRP A 91 -11.27 -9.26 0.61
CA TRP A 91 -12.45 -8.42 0.64
C TRP A 91 -12.47 -7.51 -0.58
N LEU A 92 -13.63 -7.45 -1.24
CA LEU A 92 -13.95 -6.48 -2.27
C LEU A 92 -14.74 -5.33 -1.63
N LEU A 93 -14.12 -4.16 -1.59
CA LEU A 93 -14.62 -2.99 -0.87
C LEU A 93 -15.05 -1.92 -1.86
N GLU A 94 -16.26 -1.39 -1.70
CA GLU A 94 -16.82 -0.35 -2.56
C GLU A 94 -16.60 1.05 -1.97
N LEU A 95 -16.19 1.94 -2.86
CA LEU A 95 -15.93 3.34 -2.59
C LEU A 95 -17.16 4.18 -2.94
N THR A 96 -17.23 5.40 -2.44
CA THR A 96 -18.40 6.30 -2.61
C THR A 96 -18.68 6.66 -4.07
N ASP A 97 -17.69 6.55 -4.95
CA ASP A 97 -17.79 6.79 -6.39
C ASP A 97 -18.10 5.51 -7.20
N GLY A 98 -18.44 4.40 -6.53
CA GLY A 98 -18.82 3.13 -7.17
C GLY A 98 -17.65 2.35 -7.76
N ASN A 99 -16.41 2.81 -7.55
CA ASN A 99 -15.20 2.02 -7.76
C ASN A 99 -15.07 0.96 -6.65
N ARG A 100 -14.33 -0.12 -6.92
CA ARG A 100 -14.04 -1.16 -5.93
C ARG A 100 -12.56 -1.49 -5.88
N ILE A 101 -12.05 -1.61 -4.67
CA ILE A 101 -10.68 -2.03 -4.37
C ILE A 101 -10.69 -3.35 -3.61
N GLU A 102 -9.55 -4.02 -3.60
CA GLU A 102 -9.37 -5.26 -2.84
C GLU A 102 -8.38 -5.07 -1.69
N THR A 103 -8.67 -5.78 -0.60
CA THR A 103 -7.79 -5.90 0.58
C THR A 103 -7.64 -7.38 0.91
N VAL A 104 -6.42 -7.81 1.23
CA VAL A 104 -6.12 -9.24 1.46
C VAL A 104 -5.47 -9.42 2.82
N PHE A 105 -6.04 -10.30 3.65
CA PHE A 105 -5.41 -10.78 4.88
C PHE A 105 -4.77 -12.15 4.66
N ILE A 106 -3.49 -12.26 5.03
CA ILE A 106 -2.67 -13.45 4.86
C ILE A 106 -2.24 -13.97 6.25
N PRO A 107 -2.90 -15.01 6.79
CA PRO A 107 -2.54 -15.58 8.09
C PRO A 107 -1.31 -16.49 7.99
N GLU A 108 -0.42 -16.42 8.95
CA GLU A 108 0.73 -17.31 9.12
C GLU A 108 0.76 -17.80 10.57
N ALA A 109 1.53 -18.85 10.86
CA ALA A 109 1.50 -19.52 12.17
C ALA A 109 1.71 -18.59 13.39
N ARG A 110 2.43 -17.47 13.23
CA ARG A 110 2.73 -16.51 14.31
C ARG A 110 2.51 -15.04 13.94
N ARG A 111 1.93 -14.76 12.76
CA ARG A 111 1.75 -13.39 12.27
C ARG A 111 0.57 -13.32 11.31
N GLY A 112 -0.04 -12.15 11.17
CA GLY A 112 -1.03 -11.87 10.12
C GLY A 112 -0.62 -10.63 9.33
N THR A 113 -0.57 -10.76 8.01
CA THR A 113 -0.21 -9.64 7.13
C THR A 113 -1.46 -9.15 6.40
N LEU A 114 -1.75 -7.85 6.53
CA LEU A 114 -2.76 -7.18 5.73
C LEU A 114 -2.11 -6.48 4.53
N CYS A 115 -2.58 -6.81 3.34
CA CYS A 115 -2.22 -6.18 2.09
C CYS A 115 -3.28 -5.14 1.73
N VAL A 116 -2.89 -3.86 1.68
CA VAL A 116 -3.80 -2.73 1.42
C VAL A 116 -3.50 -2.08 0.07
N SER A 117 -4.56 -1.58 -0.56
CA SER A 117 -4.53 -0.80 -1.79
C SER A 117 -4.29 0.68 -1.51
N SER A 118 -3.64 1.39 -2.43
CA SER A 118 -3.34 2.83 -2.34
C SER A 118 -3.98 3.65 -3.46
N GLN A 119 -4.44 2.99 -4.53
CA GLN A 119 -5.10 3.62 -5.68
C GLN A 119 -6.24 2.73 -6.20
N VAL A 120 -7.12 3.30 -7.01
CA VAL A 120 -8.08 2.55 -7.82
C VAL A 120 -7.44 2.27 -9.19
N GLY A 121 -6.99 1.03 -9.37
CA GLY A 121 -6.16 0.65 -10.50
C GLY A 121 -4.70 1.09 -10.30
N CYS A 122 -3.89 1.09 -11.36
CA CYS A 122 -2.50 1.54 -11.31
C CYS A 122 -2.05 2.05 -12.69
N ALA A 123 -1.36 3.19 -12.70
CA ALA A 123 -0.89 3.81 -13.94
C ALA A 123 0.41 3.18 -14.47
N LEU A 124 1.19 2.46 -13.65
CA LEU A 124 2.56 2.09 -14.01
C LEU A 124 2.71 1.02 -15.10
N ASN A 125 1.63 0.35 -15.51
CA ASN A 125 1.63 -0.58 -16.65
C ASN A 125 2.67 -1.72 -16.55
N CYS A 126 3.01 -2.20 -15.34
CA CYS A 126 3.90 -3.35 -15.17
C CYS A 126 3.34 -4.59 -15.89
N ALA A 127 4.14 -5.20 -16.77
CA ALA A 127 3.64 -6.19 -17.73
C ALA A 127 3.10 -7.49 -17.08
N PHE A 128 3.56 -7.80 -15.88
CA PHE A 128 3.22 -8.98 -15.09
C PHE A 128 2.16 -8.70 -14.01
N CYS A 129 1.47 -7.55 -14.04
CA CYS A 129 0.50 -7.15 -13.01
C CYS A 129 -0.93 -7.05 -13.59
N ALA A 130 -1.90 -7.75 -12.98
CA ALA A 130 -3.30 -7.69 -13.40
C ALA A 130 -3.92 -6.30 -13.14
N THR A 131 -3.62 -5.67 -12.00
CA THR A 131 -4.10 -4.32 -11.67
C THR A 131 -3.71 -3.30 -12.74
N ALA A 132 -2.50 -3.43 -13.30
CA ALA A 132 -2.00 -2.53 -14.33
C ALA A 132 -2.82 -2.61 -15.64
N ARG A 133 -3.47 -3.74 -15.92
CA ARG A 133 -4.33 -3.91 -17.12
C ARG A 133 -5.66 -3.20 -17.03
N GLN A 134 -6.06 -2.80 -15.83
CA GLN A 134 -7.35 -2.15 -15.60
C GLN A 134 -7.29 -0.64 -15.82
N GLY A 135 -6.09 -0.12 -16.06
CA GLY A 135 -5.83 1.31 -16.11
C GLY A 135 -5.87 1.93 -14.72
N PHE A 136 -6.05 3.24 -14.70
CA PHE A 136 -6.05 4.07 -13.51
C PHE A 136 -7.32 4.91 -13.47
N SER A 137 -7.91 5.04 -12.27
CA SER A 137 -9.07 5.92 -12.04
C SER A 137 -8.69 7.12 -11.18
N ARG A 138 -8.25 6.89 -9.94
CA ARG A 138 -7.81 7.92 -9.00
C ARG A 138 -6.98 7.36 -7.85
N ASN A 139 -6.36 8.27 -7.11
CA ASN A 139 -5.78 8.00 -5.80
C ASN A 139 -6.87 7.75 -4.75
N LEU A 140 -6.55 6.90 -3.77
CA LEU A 140 -7.35 6.77 -2.54
C LEU A 140 -7.00 7.92 -1.59
N THR A 141 -7.98 8.40 -0.84
CA THR A 141 -7.73 9.28 0.30
C THR A 141 -7.05 8.51 1.44
N ALA A 142 -6.39 9.21 2.37
CA ALA A 142 -5.84 8.57 3.57
C ALA A 142 -6.90 7.76 4.33
N GLY A 143 -8.13 8.30 4.40
CA GLY A 143 -9.27 7.63 5.05
C GLY A 143 -9.65 6.33 4.35
N GLU A 144 -9.67 6.28 3.03
CA GLU A 144 -9.93 5.04 2.27
C GLU A 144 -8.80 4.00 2.42
N ILE A 145 -7.54 4.44 2.58
CA ILE A 145 -6.42 3.53 2.84
C ILE A 145 -6.55 2.93 4.25
N VAL A 146 -6.74 3.76 5.26
CA VAL A 146 -6.84 3.32 6.66
C VAL A 146 -8.13 2.55 6.93
N ALA A 147 -9.22 2.86 6.24
CA ALA A 147 -10.48 2.15 6.38
C ALA A 147 -10.36 0.66 5.99
N GLN A 148 -9.40 0.28 5.14
CA GLN A 148 -9.09 -1.13 4.86
C GLN A 148 -8.55 -1.85 6.09
N VAL A 149 -7.67 -1.19 6.86
CA VAL A 149 -7.14 -1.70 8.14
C VAL A 149 -8.25 -1.80 9.17
N TRP A 150 -9.06 -0.73 9.28
CA TRP A 150 -10.20 -0.67 10.18
C TRP A 150 -11.17 -1.83 9.89
N HIS A 151 -11.57 -1.99 8.63
CA HIS A 151 -12.49 -3.05 8.19
C HIS A 151 -11.93 -4.44 8.51
N ALA A 152 -10.66 -4.69 8.19
CA ALA A 152 -10.03 -5.97 8.50
C ALA A 152 -9.99 -6.26 10.01
N ARG A 153 -9.73 -5.24 10.86
CA ARG A 153 -9.77 -5.39 12.33
C ARG A 153 -11.19 -5.73 12.81
N GLN A 154 -12.23 -5.12 12.22
CA GLN A 154 -13.62 -5.46 12.55
C GLN A 154 -13.97 -6.92 12.17
N MET A 155 -13.49 -7.38 11.01
CA MET A 155 -13.81 -8.73 10.50
C MET A 155 -13.00 -9.85 11.15
N LEU A 156 -11.80 -9.55 11.66
CA LEU A 156 -10.90 -10.54 12.24
C LEU A 156 -10.90 -10.52 13.78
N GLY A 157 -11.21 -9.39 14.39
CA GLY A 157 -10.96 -9.14 15.81
C GLY A 157 -9.56 -8.58 16.08
N GLU A 158 -9.32 -8.17 17.32
CA GLU A 158 -8.05 -7.58 17.74
C GLU A 158 -6.89 -8.60 17.75
N GLY A 159 -5.67 -8.13 17.50
CA GLY A 159 -4.45 -8.94 17.60
C GLY A 159 -4.15 -9.87 16.41
N HIS A 160 -5.08 -10.02 15.46
CA HIS A 160 -4.87 -10.86 14.28
C HIS A 160 -3.94 -10.27 13.22
N ILE A 161 -3.91 -8.94 13.10
CA ILE A 161 -3.06 -8.23 12.15
C ILE A 161 -1.80 -7.80 12.89
N SER A 162 -0.64 -8.22 12.40
CA SER A 162 0.65 -7.85 12.98
C SER A 162 1.54 -7.08 12.00
N ASN A 163 1.21 -7.12 10.71
CA ASN A 163 1.96 -6.52 9.62
C ASN A 163 1.00 -5.89 8.61
N VAL A 164 1.39 -4.75 8.05
CA VAL A 164 0.67 -4.10 6.95
C VAL A 164 1.64 -3.85 5.80
N VAL A 165 1.23 -4.20 4.58
CA VAL A 165 2.00 -3.97 3.37
C VAL A 165 1.16 -3.24 2.33
N LEU A 166 1.71 -2.16 1.75
CA LEU A 166 1.10 -1.46 0.63
C LEU A 166 1.54 -2.14 -0.67
N MET A 167 0.99 -3.33 -0.90
CA MET A 167 1.23 -4.20 -2.07
C MET A 167 -0.08 -4.62 -2.74
N GLY A 168 -1.18 -3.92 -2.43
CA GLY A 168 -2.48 -4.13 -3.06
C GLY A 168 -2.54 -3.46 -4.44
N MET A 169 -3.66 -2.80 -4.73
CA MET A 169 -3.83 -2.04 -5.96
C MET A 169 -3.16 -0.67 -5.87
N GLY A 170 -2.33 -0.32 -6.86
CA GLY A 170 -1.72 1.01 -7.02
C GLY A 170 -0.21 1.07 -6.76
N GLU A 171 0.39 2.20 -7.14
CA GLU A 171 1.75 2.61 -6.76
C GLU A 171 1.63 3.59 -5.57
N PRO A 172 1.97 3.19 -4.35
CA PRO A 172 1.86 4.03 -3.15
C PRO A 172 2.56 5.38 -3.28
N LEU A 173 3.74 5.44 -3.92
CA LEU A 173 4.50 6.69 -3.98
C LEU A 173 3.94 7.71 -4.98
N LEU A 174 3.03 7.31 -5.89
CA LEU A 174 2.24 8.24 -6.70
C LEU A 174 1.03 8.82 -5.92
N ASN A 175 0.79 8.34 -4.71
CA ASN A 175 -0.23 8.82 -3.79
C ASN A 175 0.39 9.23 -2.45
N PHE A 176 1.49 9.96 -2.51
CA PHE A 176 2.43 10.13 -1.40
C PHE A 176 1.77 10.66 -0.12
N ASP A 177 1.09 11.80 -0.17
CA ASP A 177 0.60 12.48 1.05
C ASP A 177 -0.46 11.65 1.78
N ALA A 178 -1.40 11.06 1.02
CA ALA A 178 -2.41 10.17 1.58
C ALA A 178 -1.80 8.90 2.18
N VAL A 179 -0.78 8.34 1.51
CA VAL A 179 -0.05 7.17 2.01
C VAL A 179 0.71 7.49 3.28
N VAL A 180 1.45 8.60 3.35
CA VAL A 180 2.21 8.98 4.55
C VAL A 180 1.28 9.20 5.75
N SER A 181 0.17 9.92 5.57
CA SER A 181 -0.80 10.11 6.66
C SER A 181 -1.41 8.78 7.13
N ALA A 182 -1.68 7.85 6.21
CA ALA A 182 -2.15 6.51 6.55
C ALA A 182 -1.09 5.67 7.28
N LEU A 183 0.19 5.76 6.88
CA LEU A 183 1.31 5.10 7.55
C LEU A 183 1.48 5.61 8.98
N ASP A 184 1.38 6.91 9.18
CA ASP A 184 1.49 7.54 10.49
C ASP A 184 0.37 7.03 11.41
N LEU A 185 -0.88 6.98 10.93
CA LEU A 185 -1.99 6.36 11.68
C LEU A 185 -1.76 4.88 11.99
N MET A 186 -1.24 4.09 11.05
CA MET A 186 -0.92 2.68 11.27
C MET A 186 0.12 2.48 12.38
N MET A 187 1.11 3.39 12.49
CA MET A 187 2.19 3.30 13.46
C MET A 187 1.91 4.01 14.78
N ASP A 188 0.85 4.82 14.85
CA ASP A 188 0.50 5.63 16.02
C ASP A 188 -0.04 4.77 17.18
N ASP A 189 0.55 4.92 18.36
CA ASP A 189 0.22 4.16 19.59
C ASP A 189 -1.22 4.40 20.12
N LEU A 190 -1.85 5.50 19.71
CA LEU A 190 -3.24 5.83 20.05
C LEU A 190 -4.22 5.29 18.99
N ALA A 191 -3.72 4.75 17.88
CA ALA A 191 -4.49 4.08 16.83
C ALA A 191 -4.20 2.57 16.80
N TYR A 192 -3.37 2.10 15.87
CA TYR A 192 -3.09 0.66 15.68
C TYR A 192 -1.77 0.23 16.30
N GLY A 193 -0.84 1.15 16.57
CA GLY A 193 0.43 0.88 17.24
C GLY A 193 1.32 -0.15 16.53
N PHE A 194 1.23 -0.28 15.19
CA PHE A 194 2.08 -1.22 14.48
C PHE A 194 3.54 -0.79 14.56
N ALA A 195 4.43 -1.75 14.87
CA ALA A 195 5.85 -1.48 14.86
C ALA A 195 6.31 -1.01 13.47
N LYS A 196 7.14 0.04 13.42
CA LYS A 196 7.71 0.64 12.19
C LYS A 196 8.32 -0.37 11.20
N ARG A 197 8.85 -1.49 11.71
CA ARG A 197 9.44 -2.58 10.89
C ARG A 197 8.41 -3.55 10.28
N ARG A 198 7.14 -3.41 10.67
CA ARG A 198 6.03 -4.28 10.26
C ARG A 198 5.02 -3.58 9.35
N VAL A 199 5.18 -2.27 9.14
CA VAL A 199 4.49 -1.50 8.11
C VAL A 199 5.46 -1.28 6.95
N THR A 200 5.11 -1.73 5.75
CA THR A 200 6.01 -1.70 4.57
C THR A 200 5.33 -1.05 3.37
N VAL A 201 6.00 -0.05 2.80
CA VAL A 201 5.63 0.58 1.53
C VAL A 201 6.40 -0.12 0.42
N SER A 202 5.69 -0.62 -0.60
CA SER A 202 6.32 -1.15 -1.82
C SER A 202 6.26 -0.10 -2.92
N THR A 203 7.32 0.04 -3.71
CA THR A 203 7.35 0.95 -4.87
C THR A 203 8.01 0.30 -6.09
N ALA A 204 7.54 0.65 -7.28
CA ALA A 204 8.19 0.33 -8.55
C ALA A 204 9.42 1.20 -8.87
N GLY A 205 9.76 2.18 -8.03
CA GLY A 205 10.99 2.95 -8.16
C GLY A 205 10.77 4.42 -8.52
N LEU A 206 9.81 5.09 -7.89
CA LEU A 206 9.62 6.54 -8.05
C LEU A 206 10.70 7.30 -7.27
N VAL A 207 11.87 7.49 -7.88
CA VAL A 207 13.11 7.97 -7.22
C VAL A 207 12.92 9.20 -6.31
N PRO A 208 12.32 10.32 -6.76
CA PRO A 208 12.15 11.48 -5.88
C PRO A 208 11.31 11.18 -4.64
N ALA A 209 10.28 10.35 -4.79
CA ALA A 209 9.41 9.98 -3.69
C ALA A 209 10.03 8.95 -2.72
N ILE A 210 11.01 8.14 -3.18
CA ILE A 210 11.79 7.28 -2.27
C ILE A 210 12.58 8.15 -1.29
N LEU A 211 13.26 9.18 -1.79
CA LEU A 211 14.03 10.11 -0.96
C LEU A 211 13.12 10.86 0.01
N ARG A 212 11.99 11.37 -0.49
CA ARG A 212 10.97 12.04 0.32
C ARG A 212 10.41 11.13 1.42
N LEU A 213 10.12 9.86 1.11
CA LEU A 213 9.65 8.87 2.10
C LEU A 213 10.66 8.68 3.23
N GLY A 214 11.96 8.61 2.90
CA GLY A 214 13.02 8.43 3.88
C GLY A 214 13.14 9.59 4.88
N GLN A 215 12.74 10.79 4.48
CA GLN A 215 12.71 11.98 5.33
C GLN A 215 11.43 12.04 6.18
N GLU A 216 10.28 11.70 5.58
CA GLU A 216 8.97 11.97 6.19
C GLU A 216 8.40 10.80 7.00
N SER A 217 8.75 9.54 6.72
CA SER A 217 8.15 8.36 7.38
C SER A 217 9.17 7.36 7.92
N ASP A 218 8.78 6.59 8.94
CA ASP A 218 9.59 5.50 9.52
C ASP A 218 9.25 4.10 8.98
N ALA A 219 8.32 4.03 8.02
CA ALA A 219 7.88 2.78 7.40
C ALA A 219 9.04 2.08 6.69
N SER A 220 8.96 0.75 6.62
CA SER A 220 9.96 -0.04 5.89
C SER A 220 9.75 0.08 4.38
N LEU A 221 10.83 0.04 3.60
CA LEU A 221 10.79 0.12 2.15
C LEU A 221 10.99 -1.24 1.50
N ALA A 222 10.09 -1.57 0.57
CA ALA A 222 10.26 -2.61 -0.42
C ALA A 222 10.33 -2.00 -1.83
N VAL A 223 11.19 -2.55 -2.68
CA VAL A 223 11.36 -2.10 -4.07
C VAL A 223 11.07 -3.25 -5.02
N SER A 224 10.11 -3.03 -5.91
CA SER A 224 9.73 -3.91 -7.02
C SER A 224 10.77 -3.81 -8.15
N LEU A 225 11.85 -4.58 -8.00
CA LEU A 225 13.02 -4.52 -8.88
C LEU A 225 12.82 -5.32 -10.17
N HIS A 226 12.56 -6.62 -10.03
CA HIS A 226 12.13 -7.56 -11.08
C HIS A 226 13.04 -7.78 -12.30
N ALA A 227 14.11 -7.02 -12.48
CA ALA A 227 15.09 -7.22 -13.54
C ALA A 227 16.46 -6.68 -13.12
N THR A 228 17.52 -7.17 -13.76
CA THR A 228 18.92 -6.81 -13.43
C THR A 228 19.62 -6.01 -14.52
N THR A 229 18.92 -5.70 -15.60
CA THR A 229 19.38 -4.82 -16.68
C THR A 229 18.28 -3.82 -17.03
N ASP A 230 18.65 -2.61 -17.47
CA ASP A 230 17.67 -1.59 -17.84
C ASP A 230 16.79 -2.03 -19.01
N SER A 231 17.36 -2.70 -20.02
CA SER A 231 16.60 -3.17 -21.19
C SER A 231 15.41 -4.04 -20.80
N LEU A 232 15.64 -5.04 -19.94
CA LEU A 232 14.58 -5.92 -19.46
C LEU A 232 13.64 -5.18 -18.50
N ARG A 233 14.19 -4.30 -17.66
CA ARG A 233 13.38 -3.56 -16.70
C ARG A 233 12.46 -2.55 -17.37
N ASP A 234 12.87 -1.94 -18.48
CA ASP A 234 12.03 -1.07 -19.30
C ASP A 234 10.79 -1.81 -19.84
N GLU A 235 10.93 -3.08 -20.19
CA GLU A 235 9.83 -3.92 -20.64
C GLU A 235 8.90 -4.33 -19.49
N LEU A 236 9.47 -4.82 -18.38
CA LEU A 236 8.71 -5.37 -17.27
C LEU A 236 8.09 -4.29 -16.37
N VAL A 237 8.82 -3.21 -16.11
CA VAL A 237 8.48 -2.14 -15.16
C VAL A 237 8.74 -0.77 -15.84
N PRO A 238 7.80 -0.28 -16.68
CA PRO A 238 8.03 0.85 -17.59
C PRO A 238 8.56 2.15 -16.98
N ILE A 239 8.34 2.39 -15.68
CA ILE A 239 8.89 3.55 -14.96
C ILE A 239 10.43 3.60 -15.00
N ASN A 240 11.09 2.47 -15.28
CA ASN A 240 12.55 2.39 -15.46
C ASN A 240 13.08 3.31 -16.56
N ARG A 241 12.30 3.55 -17.63
CA ARG A 241 12.69 4.48 -18.69
C ARG A 241 12.86 5.91 -18.17
N LYS A 242 12.11 6.27 -17.12
CA LYS A 242 12.22 7.58 -16.45
C LYS A 242 13.28 7.56 -15.34
N TYR A 243 13.33 6.47 -14.58
CA TYR A 243 14.27 6.28 -13.47
C TYR A 243 15.03 4.95 -13.64
N PRO A 244 16.13 4.94 -14.41
CA PRO A 244 16.92 3.73 -14.67
C PRO A 244 17.53 3.13 -13.41
N LEU A 245 18.01 1.89 -13.50
CA LEU A 245 18.58 1.14 -12.38
C LEU A 245 19.64 1.91 -11.61
N THR A 246 20.54 2.62 -12.29
CA THR A 246 21.58 3.43 -11.64
C THR A 246 20.98 4.47 -10.69
N GLN A 247 20.01 5.27 -11.16
CA GLN A 247 19.34 6.29 -10.35
C GLN A 247 18.52 5.65 -9.22
N LEU A 248 17.87 4.52 -9.50
CA LEU A 248 17.12 3.79 -8.48
C LEU A 248 18.03 3.28 -7.36
N MET A 249 19.19 2.71 -7.70
CA MET A 249 20.15 2.22 -6.71
C MET A 249 20.76 3.37 -5.91
N GLU A 250 21.08 4.51 -6.55
CA GLU A 250 21.57 5.71 -5.87
C GLU A 250 20.53 6.23 -4.85
N ALA A 251 19.27 6.36 -5.26
CA ALA A 251 18.20 6.79 -4.36
C ALA A 251 17.96 5.83 -3.19
N CYS A 252 18.04 4.52 -3.45
CA CYS A 252 17.94 3.49 -2.43
C CYS A 252 19.13 3.52 -1.46
N TYR A 253 20.33 3.78 -1.98
CA TYR A 253 21.53 3.95 -1.16
C TYR A 253 21.42 5.18 -0.27
N GLU A 254 20.98 6.32 -0.80
CA GLU A 254 20.73 7.52 0.00
C GLU A 254 19.66 7.27 1.06
N PHE A 255 18.53 6.64 0.70
CA PHE A 255 17.44 6.32 1.61
C PHE A 255 17.91 5.62 2.88
N ILE A 256 18.72 4.55 2.78
CA ILE A 256 19.18 3.78 3.94
C ILE A 256 20.23 4.52 4.80
N HIS A 257 20.86 5.56 4.26
CA HIS A 257 21.85 6.38 4.96
C HIS A 257 21.25 7.61 5.63
N LEU A 258 19.98 7.93 5.37
CA LEU A 258 19.25 8.93 6.14
C LEU A 258 19.17 8.51 7.61
N GLU A 259 19.37 9.47 8.53
CA GLU A 259 19.37 9.19 9.97
C GLU A 259 18.06 8.51 10.44
N ARG A 260 16.93 8.87 9.84
CA ARG A 260 15.62 8.25 10.10
C ARG A 260 15.54 6.76 9.73
N GLN A 261 16.33 6.34 8.74
CA GLN A 261 16.36 4.98 8.19
C GLN A 261 17.61 4.19 8.61
N LYS A 262 18.43 4.74 9.50
CA LYS A 262 19.69 4.12 9.92
C LYS A 262 19.48 2.70 10.45
N GLY A 263 20.26 1.77 9.93
CA GLY A 263 20.19 0.34 10.29
C GLY A 263 18.97 -0.40 9.72
N ARG A 264 18.20 0.23 8.82
CA ARG A 264 17.15 -0.47 8.04
C ARG A 264 17.77 -1.21 6.86
N LYS A 265 17.01 -2.17 6.33
CA LYS A 265 17.33 -2.91 5.11
C LYS A 265 16.22 -2.67 4.10
N ILE A 266 16.59 -2.57 2.83
CA ILE A 266 15.60 -2.57 1.75
C ILE A 266 15.22 -4.02 1.44
N THR A 267 13.92 -4.25 1.24
CA THR A 267 13.42 -5.52 0.72
C THR A 267 13.29 -5.42 -0.79
N TRP A 268 13.96 -6.27 -1.54
CA TRP A 268 13.89 -6.31 -3.00
C TRP A 268 12.93 -7.40 -3.42
N GLU A 269 11.83 -7.00 -4.05
CA GLU A 269 10.84 -7.92 -4.61
C GLU A 269 11.27 -8.29 -6.03
N TYR A 270 11.38 -9.59 -6.31
CA TYR A 270 11.85 -10.12 -7.60
C TYR A 270 10.91 -11.23 -8.06
N VAL A 271 10.09 -10.95 -9.08
CA VAL A 271 9.16 -11.93 -9.64
C VAL A 271 9.93 -12.92 -10.50
N MET A 272 9.62 -14.20 -10.40
CA MET A 272 10.31 -15.28 -11.09
C MET A 272 9.53 -15.66 -12.36
N LEU A 273 9.97 -15.14 -13.50
CA LEU A 273 9.36 -15.33 -14.82
C LEU A 273 10.20 -16.31 -15.64
N ASP A 274 9.58 -17.43 -16.03
CA ASP A 274 10.23 -18.56 -16.68
C ASP A 274 10.96 -18.15 -17.97
N GLY A 275 12.29 -18.27 -17.97
CA GLY A 275 13.15 -18.00 -19.12
C GLY A 275 13.34 -16.52 -19.45
N ILE A 276 12.86 -15.62 -18.58
CA ILE A 276 12.91 -14.16 -18.82
C ILE A 276 13.93 -13.50 -17.89
N ASN A 277 13.87 -13.78 -16.59
CA ASN A 277 14.67 -13.09 -15.57
C ASN A 277 15.21 -14.05 -14.50
N ASP A 278 15.27 -15.35 -14.79
CA ASP A 278 15.49 -16.41 -13.81
C ASP A 278 16.76 -17.22 -14.07
N SER A 279 17.69 -16.69 -14.87
CA SER A 279 18.96 -17.34 -15.17
C SER A 279 19.96 -17.24 -14.00
N PRO A 280 20.95 -18.15 -13.90
CA PRO A 280 22.08 -17.99 -12.98
C PRO A 280 22.84 -16.66 -13.18
N GLU A 281 22.93 -16.19 -14.42
CA GLU A 281 23.58 -14.93 -14.77
C GLU A 281 22.80 -13.72 -14.25
N ASP A 282 21.46 -13.76 -14.28
CA ASP A 282 20.60 -12.78 -13.60
C ASP A 282 20.88 -12.74 -12.11
N ALA A 283 20.95 -13.89 -11.44
CA ALA A 283 21.25 -13.95 -10.01
C ALA A 283 22.61 -13.31 -9.69
N ARG A 284 23.65 -13.58 -10.49
CA ARG A 284 24.98 -12.96 -10.31
C ARG A 284 24.97 -11.45 -10.57
N ARG A 285 24.21 -10.97 -11.57
CA ARG A 285 24.01 -9.52 -11.79
C ARG A 285 23.30 -8.88 -10.61
N LEU A 286 22.28 -9.54 -10.06
CA LEU A 286 21.56 -9.07 -8.87
C LEU A 286 22.49 -8.93 -7.66
N VAL A 287 23.36 -9.92 -7.42
CA VAL A 287 24.40 -9.85 -6.38
C VAL A 287 25.26 -8.60 -6.54
N LYS A 288 25.76 -8.35 -7.75
CA LYS A 288 26.59 -7.17 -8.04
C LYS A 288 25.84 -5.87 -7.78
N LEU A 289 24.59 -5.78 -8.25
CA LEU A 289 23.74 -4.60 -8.13
C LEU A 289 23.48 -4.21 -6.66
N LEU A 290 23.26 -5.22 -5.80
CA LEU A 290 22.86 -5.00 -4.40
C LEU A 290 24.03 -5.01 -3.40
N SER A 291 25.25 -5.28 -3.86
CA SER A 291 26.44 -5.50 -3.02
C SER A 291 26.78 -4.37 -2.03
N LYS A 292 26.35 -3.13 -2.33
CA LYS A 292 26.64 -1.93 -1.51
C LYS A 292 25.56 -1.59 -0.47
N MET A 293 24.48 -2.37 -0.39
CA MET A 293 23.32 -2.02 0.44
C MET A 293 22.87 -3.20 1.32
N PRO A 294 22.59 -2.97 2.61
CA PRO A 294 21.90 -3.94 3.45
C PRO A 294 20.55 -4.32 2.84
N SER A 295 20.47 -5.57 2.38
CA SER A 295 19.37 -6.02 1.52
C SER A 295 18.75 -7.30 2.05
N LYS A 296 17.44 -7.42 1.88
CA LYS A 296 16.70 -8.68 1.92
C LYS A 296 16.10 -8.90 0.54
N ILE A 297 16.15 -10.12 0.02
CA ILE A 297 15.59 -10.45 -1.30
C ILE A 297 14.40 -11.38 -1.12
N ASN A 298 13.26 -10.99 -1.70
CA ASN A 298 12.05 -11.80 -1.77
C ASN A 298 11.87 -12.25 -3.23
N LEU A 299 12.10 -13.54 -3.49
CA LEU A 299 11.75 -14.16 -4.75
C LEU A 299 10.25 -14.49 -4.74
N ILE A 300 9.51 -14.01 -5.73
CA ILE A 300 8.06 -14.20 -5.84
C ILE A 300 7.79 -15.13 -7.02
N PRO A 301 7.39 -16.40 -6.79
CA PRO A 301 6.83 -17.23 -7.85
C PRO A 301 5.67 -16.49 -8.53
N PHE A 302 5.68 -16.43 -9.86
CA PHE A 302 4.69 -15.66 -10.60
C PHE A 302 3.30 -16.29 -10.50
N ASN A 303 2.33 -15.52 -10.00
CA ASN A 303 0.94 -15.94 -9.94
C ASN A 303 0.27 -15.61 -11.27
N ARG A 304 -0.17 -16.64 -12.00
CA ARG A 304 -0.77 -16.46 -13.31
C ARG A 304 -2.15 -15.82 -13.16
N PHE A 305 -2.53 -15.00 -14.12
CA PHE A 305 -3.87 -14.45 -14.27
C PHE A 305 -4.29 -14.52 -15.73
N GLU A 306 -5.57 -14.29 -16.01
CA GLU A 306 -6.13 -14.40 -17.34
C GLU A 306 -5.42 -13.48 -18.35
N GLY A 307 -4.97 -14.06 -19.46
CA GLY A 307 -4.26 -13.35 -20.52
C GLY A 307 -2.83 -12.91 -20.19
N ALA A 308 -2.22 -13.32 -19.07
CA ALA A 308 -0.82 -13.02 -18.76
C ALA A 308 0.12 -13.65 -19.81
N PRO A 309 1.15 -12.92 -20.31
CA PRO A 309 2.06 -13.43 -21.35
C PRO A 309 3.22 -14.26 -20.76
N TYR A 310 3.33 -14.34 -19.44
CA TYR A 310 4.44 -14.97 -18.74
C TYR A 310 4.02 -16.28 -18.05
N ARG A 311 5.02 -17.09 -17.70
CA ARG A 311 4.87 -18.32 -16.92
C ARG A 311 5.72 -18.23 -15.65
N CYS A 312 5.32 -18.97 -14.62
CA CYS A 312 6.11 -19.08 -13.40
C CYS A 312 7.36 -19.92 -13.66
N THR A 313 8.50 -19.42 -13.20
CA THR A 313 9.75 -20.20 -13.17
C THR A 313 9.54 -21.51 -12.41
N PRO A 314 10.06 -22.64 -12.93
CA PRO A 314 10.02 -23.93 -12.23
C PRO A 314 10.72 -23.90 -10.85
N PRO A 315 10.20 -24.61 -9.83
CA PRO A 315 10.72 -24.56 -8.47
C PRO A 315 12.22 -24.85 -8.33
N GLU A 316 12.75 -25.79 -9.12
CA GLU A 316 14.16 -26.15 -9.11
C GLU A 316 15.07 -25.01 -9.58
N ARG A 317 14.59 -24.16 -10.50
CA ARG A 317 15.34 -22.99 -10.97
C ARG A 317 15.25 -21.84 -9.99
N ILE A 318 14.09 -21.65 -9.34
CA ILE A 318 13.95 -20.72 -8.21
C ILE A 318 14.94 -21.11 -7.08
N ALA A 319 15.03 -22.39 -6.74
CA ALA A 319 15.96 -22.88 -5.72
C ALA A 319 17.43 -22.63 -6.09
N ARG A 320 17.82 -22.83 -7.36
CA ARG A 320 19.17 -22.51 -7.84
C ARG A 320 19.46 -21.00 -7.79
N PHE A 321 18.51 -20.17 -8.23
CA PHE A 321 18.63 -18.71 -8.15
C PHE A 321 18.80 -18.26 -6.70
N GLN A 322 17.97 -18.79 -5.79
CA GLN A 322 18.06 -18.55 -4.35
C GLN A 322 19.42 -18.95 -3.78
N ALA A 323 19.93 -20.14 -4.13
CA ALA A 323 21.21 -20.65 -3.64
C ALA A 323 22.37 -19.73 -4.03
N ILE A 324 22.38 -19.17 -5.25
CA ILE A 324 23.40 -18.20 -5.68
C ILE A 324 23.36 -16.94 -4.82
N LEU A 325 22.17 -16.39 -4.55
CA LEU A 325 22.03 -15.20 -3.71
C LEU A 325 22.43 -15.45 -2.25
N GLN A 326 22.07 -16.62 -1.71
CA GLN A 326 22.45 -17.01 -0.35
C GLN A 326 23.95 -17.24 -0.21
N ALA A 327 24.59 -17.87 -1.20
CA ALA A 327 26.04 -18.05 -1.23
C ALA A 327 26.80 -16.72 -1.26
N ALA A 328 26.19 -15.67 -1.83
CA ALA A 328 26.72 -14.30 -1.79
C ALA A 328 26.40 -13.52 -0.49
N GLY A 329 25.75 -14.17 0.49
CA GLY A 329 25.47 -13.58 1.81
C GLY A 329 24.14 -12.82 1.92
N PHE A 330 23.29 -12.83 0.88
CA PHE A 330 21.97 -12.19 0.96
C PHE A 330 20.94 -13.04 1.68
N LEU A 331 20.20 -12.42 2.61
CA LEU A 331 18.98 -13.02 3.16
C LEU A 331 17.93 -13.13 2.05
N THR A 332 17.78 -14.33 1.50
CA THR A 332 16.90 -14.59 0.36
C THR A 332 15.80 -15.58 0.73
N THR A 333 14.55 -15.15 0.59
CA THR A 333 13.37 -15.97 0.86
C THR A 333 12.51 -16.11 -0.39
N VAL A 334 11.93 -17.29 -0.60
CA VAL A 334 10.89 -17.52 -1.61
C VAL A 334 9.54 -17.28 -0.95
N ARG A 335 8.74 -16.38 -1.51
CA ARG A 335 7.40 -16.08 -1.01
C ARG A 335 6.50 -17.27 -1.31
N LYS A 336 5.84 -17.82 -0.28
CA LYS A 336 4.79 -18.82 -0.48
C LYS A 336 3.64 -18.16 -1.24
N THR A 337 3.15 -18.81 -2.28
CA THR A 337 1.89 -18.43 -2.93
C THR A 337 0.75 -18.57 -1.92
N ARG A 338 -0.11 -17.56 -1.83
CA ARG A 338 -1.21 -17.48 -0.86
C ARG A 338 -2.47 -16.96 -1.52
N GLY A 339 -3.61 -17.59 -1.25
CA GLY A 339 -4.92 -17.20 -1.79
C GLY A 339 -5.05 -17.30 -3.31
N GLU A 340 -4.31 -18.21 -3.96
CA GLU A 340 -4.37 -18.40 -5.43
C GLU A 340 -5.73 -18.90 -5.90
N ASP A 341 -6.40 -19.76 -5.12
CA ASP A 341 -7.74 -20.31 -5.38
C ASP A 341 -8.85 -19.24 -5.38
N ILE A 342 -8.56 -18.03 -4.91
CA ILE A 342 -9.50 -16.91 -4.83
C ILE A 342 -8.98 -15.64 -5.54
N ASP A 343 -7.96 -15.75 -6.40
CA ASP A 343 -7.31 -14.62 -7.07
C ASP A 343 -6.88 -13.51 -6.10
N ALA A 344 -6.27 -13.88 -4.97
CA ALA A 344 -5.80 -12.97 -3.93
C ALA A 344 -4.27 -12.91 -3.83
N ALA A 345 -3.56 -13.67 -4.67
CA ALA A 345 -2.10 -13.66 -4.68
C ALA A 345 -1.58 -12.35 -5.29
N CYS A 346 -0.31 -12.03 -5.00
CA CYS A 346 0.30 -10.79 -5.49
C CYS A 346 0.23 -10.67 -7.01
N GLY A 347 -0.28 -9.52 -7.47
CA GLY A 347 -0.45 -9.21 -8.88
C GLY A 347 -1.77 -9.68 -9.50
N GLN A 348 -2.66 -10.36 -8.77
CA GLN A 348 -3.96 -10.82 -9.27
C GLN A 348 -5.14 -9.89 -8.93
N LEU A 349 -4.91 -8.83 -8.16
CA LEU A 349 -5.99 -7.95 -7.70
C LEU A 349 -6.56 -7.09 -8.83
N VAL A 350 -7.87 -7.16 -8.98
CA VAL A 350 -8.65 -6.56 -10.07
C VAL A 350 -9.77 -5.64 -9.57
N GLY A 351 -10.37 -5.87 -8.41
CA GLY A 351 -11.48 -5.00 -7.95
C GLY A 351 -12.53 -4.65 -9.04
N LYS A 352 -12.97 -3.39 -9.09
CA LYS A 352 -13.79 -2.82 -10.17
C LYS A 352 -13.34 -1.39 -10.47
N VAL A 353 -12.70 -1.17 -11.61
CA VAL A 353 -12.09 0.12 -11.98
C VAL A 353 -12.91 0.80 -13.07
N GLN A 354 -13.53 1.94 -12.75
CA GLN A 354 -14.08 2.87 -13.74
C GLN A 354 -12.93 3.76 -14.25
N ALA A 355 -12.19 3.23 -15.22
CA ALA A 355 -10.96 3.87 -15.69
C ALA A 355 -11.26 5.20 -16.40
N LYS A 356 -10.58 6.27 -15.98
CA LYS A 356 -10.63 7.58 -16.67
C LYS A 356 -9.69 7.62 -17.87
N SER A 357 -8.70 6.73 -17.90
CA SER A 357 -7.79 6.53 -19.02
C SER A 357 -7.81 5.06 -19.46
N ARG A 358 -7.90 4.79 -20.77
CA ARG A 358 -7.68 3.44 -21.30
C ARG A 358 -6.21 3.04 -21.07
N PRO A 359 -5.89 1.77 -20.83
CA PRO A 359 -4.51 1.30 -20.78
C PRO A 359 -3.81 1.65 -22.10
N ARG A 360 -3.01 2.72 -22.12
CA ARG A 360 -2.21 3.07 -23.30
C ARG A 360 -0.98 2.18 -23.30
N ARG A 361 -0.68 1.54 -24.44
CA ARG A 361 0.58 0.82 -24.65
C ARG A 361 1.82 1.72 -24.53
N GLU A 362 1.63 3.04 -24.63
CA GLU A 362 2.68 4.05 -24.43
C GLU A 362 2.26 5.05 -23.34
N PHE A 363 3.08 5.11 -22.29
CA PHE A 363 2.93 6.02 -21.18
C PHE A 363 3.52 7.38 -21.58
N LYS A 364 2.68 8.39 -21.86
CA LYS A 364 3.12 9.80 -21.93
C LYS A 364 2.99 10.39 -20.53
N LEU A 365 4.11 10.56 -19.83
CA LEU A 365 4.17 11.38 -18.63
C LEU A 365 4.09 12.85 -19.07
N GLU A 366 2.93 13.47 -18.88
CA GLU A 366 2.87 14.94 -18.82
C GLU A 366 3.57 15.38 -17.53
N ALA A 367 4.47 16.35 -17.66
CA ALA A 367 5.44 16.75 -16.65
C ALA A 367 4.86 17.60 -15.50
N GLU A 368 3.54 17.62 -15.32
CA GLU A 368 2.85 18.55 -14.42
C GLU A 368 2.10 17.83 -13.30
N VAL A 369 2.79 17.02 -12.51
CA VAL A 369 2.40 16.80 -11.10
C VAL A 369 3.69 16.52 -10.32
N LEU A 370 4.32 17.59 -9.83
CA LEU A 370 5.22 17.58 -8.69
C LEU A 370 4.72 18.63 -7.70
#